data_AF-A0A1V5FKQ6-F1
#
_entry.id   AF-A0A1V5FKQ6-F1
#
_cell.length_a   1.000
_cell.length_b   1.000
_cell.length_c   1.000
_cell.angle_alpha   90.00
_cell.angle_beta   90.00
_cell.angle_gamma   90.00
#
_symmetry.space_group_name_H-M   'P 1'
#
loop_
_entity.id
_entity.type
_entity.pdbx_description
1 polymer ?
#
loop_
_entity_poly.entity_id
_entity_poly.type
_entity_poly.pdbx_seq_one_letter_code
_entity_poly.pdbx_strand_id
1 'polypeptide(L)' 'MHLKLTIGVPGVMLKELMRLTGARTRREAVVTAIAEFNRSKRSAQLRRYIGTCRDFISLEESMRLLAFARTSPDPVEKER' A
#
# COMPACT_ATOMS: atom_id res chain seq x y z
N MET A 1 -1.87 -18.92 7.15
CA MET A 1 -0.75 -19.80 7.56
C MET A 1 0.27 -18.98 8.34
N HIS A 2 0.75 -19.47 9.48
CA HIS A 2 1.82 -18.82 10.26
C HIS A 2 3.14 -19.53 9.98
N LEU A 3 4.11 -18.82 9.42
CA LEU A 3 5.47 -19.31 9.23
C LEU A 3 6.41 -18.62 10.22
N LYS A 4 7.32 -19.39 10.81
CA LYS A 4 8.35 -18.89 11.72
C LYS A 4 9.69 -18.98 11.02
N LEU A 5 10.36 -17.83 10.88
CA LEU A 5 11.67 -17.70 10.26
C LEU A 5 12.63 -17.12 11.30
N THR A 6 13.84 -17.70 11.41
CA THR A 6 14.93 -17.19 12.23
C THR A 6 15.91 -16.45 11.34
N ILE A 7 16.10 -15.15 11.58
CA ILE A 7 17.07 -14.33 10.87
C ILE A 7 18.09 -13.73 11.86
N GLY A 8 19.36 -13.75 11.49
CA GLY A 8 20.41 -13.04 12.23
C GLY A 8 20.38 -11.57 11.87
N VAL A 9 20.06 -10.71 12.84
CA VAL A 9 20.08 -9.24 12.66
C VAL A 9 21.13 -8.65 13.60
N PRO A 10 22.09 -7.87 13.11
CA PRO A 10 23.06 -7.19 13.96
C PRO A 10 22.36 -6.33 15.03
N GLY A 11 22.84 -6.38 16.27
CA GLY A 11 22.19 -5.67 17.39
C GLY A 11 22.05 -4.16 17.16
N VAL A 12 23.06 -3.54 16.54
CA VAL A 12 23.05 -2.12 16.17
C VAL A 12 21.95 -1.80 15.15
N MET A 13 21.78 -2.65 14.15
CA MET A 13 20.75 -2.51 13.12
C MET A 13 19.35 -2.71 13.74
N LEU A 14 19.20 -3.68 14.63
CA LEU A 14 17.92 -3.94 15.29
C LEU A 14 17.50 -2.78 16.21
N LYS A 15 18.45 -2.19 16.94
CA LYS A 15 18.20 -1.02 17.80
C LYS A 15 17.73 0.17 16.97
N GLU A 16 18.40 0.43 15.86
CA GLU A 16 18.02 1.50 14.95
C GLU A 16 16.66 1.23 14.30
N LEU A 17 16.41 -0.02 13.90
CA LEU A 17 15.13 -0.41 13.34
C LEU A 17 13.99 -0.18 14.33
N MET A 18 14.16 -0.60 15.58
CA MET A 18 13.16 -0.36 16.64
C MET A 18 12.93 1.13 16.88
N ARG A 19 13.98 1.97 16.82
CA ARG A 19 13.87 3.43 16.91
C ARG A 19 13.06 4.03 15.76
N LEU A 20 13.33 3.60 14.54
CA LEU A 20 12.66 4.09 13.33
C LEU A 20 11.20 3.63 13.24
N THR A 21 10.92 2.38 13.61
CA THR A 21 9.56 1.83 13.55
C THR A 21 8.73 2.13 14.79
N GLY A 22 9.33 2.61 15.89
CA GLY A 22 8.67 2.79 17.18
C GLY A 22 8.20 1.48 17.83
N ALA A 23 8.72 0.34 17.36
CA ALA A 23 8.24 -0.97 17.76
C ALA A 23 8.73 -1.35 19.17
N ARG A 24 7.85 -1.99 19.95
CA ARG A 24 8.18 -2.43 21.32
C ARG A 24 8.90 -3.77 21.32
N THR A 25 8.73 -4.56 20.26
CA THR A 25 9.36 -5.89 20.14
C THR A 25 10.21 -6.01 18.89
N ARG A 26 11.22 -6.89 18.96
CA ARG A 26 12.11 -7.19 17.82
C ARG A 26 11.34 -7.71 16.61
N ARG A 27 10.35 -8.58 16.85
CA ARG A 27 9.50 -9.17 15.81
C ARG A 27 8.68 -8.10 15.11
N GLU A 28 8.02 -7.25 15.89
CA GLU A 28 7.21 -6.14 15.36
C GLU A 28 8.06 -5.20 14.50
N ALA A 29 9.25 -4.82 14.96
CA ALA A 29 10.16 -3.97 14.20
C ALA A 29 10.46 -4.55 12.82
N VAL A 30 10.80 -5.84 12.76
CA VAL A 30 11.11 -6.53 11.49
C VAL A 30 9.87 -6.64 10.59
N VAL A 31 8.71 -6.98 11.14
CA VAL A 31 7.47 -7.10 10.36
C VAL A 31 7.08 -5.73 9.76
N THR A 32 7.15 -4.67 10.55
CA THR A 32 6.86 -3.31 10.10
C THR A 32 7.85 -2.86 9.03
N ALA A 33 9.14 -3.14 9.21
CA ALA A 33 10.18 -2.84 8.22
C ALA A 33 9.90 -3.50 6.85
N ILE A 34 9.52 -4.78 6.87
CA ILE A 34 9.20 -5.54 5.66
C ILE A 34 7.95 -4.97 4.98
N ALA A 35 6.92 -4.62 5.76
CA ALA A 35 5.70 -4.03 5.23
C ALA A 35 5.98 -2.70 4.51
N GLU A 36 6.76 -1.82 5.13
CA GLU A 36 7.15 -0.52 4.56
C GLU A 36 8.08 -0.66 3.34
N PHE A 37 9.02 -1.61 3.38
CA PHE A 37 9.85 -1.92 2.21
C PHE A 37 8.99 -2.36 1.02
N ASN A 38 8.04 -3.27 1.24
CA ASN A 38 7.16 -3.76 0.19
C ASN A 38 6.26 -2.64 -0.35
N ARG A 39 5.73 -1.79 0.52
CA ARG A 39 4.95 -0.60 0.12
C ARG A 39 5.78 0.32 -0.76
N SER A 40 7.00 0.64 -0.34
CA SER A 40 7.93 1.50 -1.08
C SER A 40 8.31 0.90 -2.44
N LYS A 41 8.52 -0.41 -2.51
CA LYS A 41 8.83 -1.12 -3.77
C LYS A 41 7.65 -1.12 -4.73
N ARG A 42 6.42 -1.32 -4.26
CA ARG A 42 5.22 -1.19 -5.11
C ARG A 42 5.13 0.19 -5.73
N SER A 43 5.29 1.24 -4.93
CA SER A 43 5.32 2.63 -5.45
C SER A 43 6.45 2.85 -6.44
N ALA A 44 7.63 2.25 -6.22
CA ALA A 44 8.74 2.33 -7.17
C ALA A 44 8.46 1.60 -8.50
N GLN A 45 7.71 0.49 -8.49
CA GLN A 45 7.29 -0.19 -9.71
C GLN A 45 6.29 0.65 -10.50
N LEU A 46 5.33 1.28 -9.81
CA LEU A 46 4.34 2.19 -10.42
C LEU A 46 5.01 3.38 -11.11
N ARG A 47 6.13 3.88 -10.60
CA ARG A 47 6.89 4.96 -11.24
C ARG A 47 7.29 4.68 -12.69
N ARG A 48 7.44 3.41 -13.08
CA ARG A 48 7.76 3.02 -14.46
C ARG A 48 6.64 3.32 -15.46
N TYR A 49 5.42 3.50 -14.97
CA TYR A 49 4.23 3.79 -15.77
C TYR A 49 3.82 5.26 -15.72
N ILE A 50 4.56 6.10 -14.98
CA ILE A 50 4.33 7.54 -14.99
C ILE A 50 4.60 8.05 -16.41
N GLY A 51 3.63 8.73 -17.01
CA GLY A 51 3.70 9.24 -18.39
C GLY A 51 3.39 8.21 -19.49
N THR A 52 3.16 6.93 -19.17
CA THR A 52 2.75 5.92 -20.17
C THR A 52 1.23 5.86 -20.37
N CYS A 53 0.46 6.39 -19.43
CA CYS A 53 -0.98 6.52 -19.59
C CYS A 53 -1.26 7.68 -20.55
N ARG A 54 -1.53 7.34 -21.81
CA ARG A 54 -1.80 8.30 -22.90
C ARG A 54 -3.16 8.96 -22.77
N ASP A 55 -4.14 8.20 -22.27
CA ASP A 55 -5.52 8.65 -22.15
C ASP A 55 -5.85 8.83 -20.67
N PHE A 56 -5.37 9.91 -20.07
CA PHE A 56 -5.90 10.33 -18.78
C PHE A 56 -7.22 11.04 -19.00
N ILE A 57 -8.25 10.51 -18.35
CA ILE A 57 -9.50 11.21 -18.12
C ILE A 57 -9.19 12.58 -17.48
N SER A 58 -9.77 13.64 -18.04
CA SER A 58 -9.60 14.99 -17.50
C SER A 58 -10.12 15.06 -16.06
N LEU A 59 -9.60 16.00 -15.26
CA LEU A 59 -10.09 16.19 -13.89
C LEU A 59 -11.62 16.44 -13.87
N GLU A 60 -12.11 17.21 -14.82
CA GLU A 60 -13.53 17.51 -14.98
C GLU A 60 -14.35 16.25 -15.25
N GLU A 61 -13.89 15.41 -16.17
CA GLU A 61 -14.56 14.16 -16.51
C GLU A 61 -14.48 13.16 -15.34
N SER A 62 -13.38 13.15 -14.57
CA SER A 62 -13.27 12.36 -13.34
C SER A 62 -14.28 12.79 -12.28
N MET A 63 -14.48 14.10 -12.12
CA MET A 63 -15.48 14.63 -11.19
C MET A 63 -16.90 14.25 -11.63
N ARG A 64 -17.20 14.26 -12.93
CA ARG A 64 -18.49 13.80 -13.45
C ARG A 64 -18.73 12.32 -13.18
N LEU A 65 -17.75 11.45 -13.41
CA LEU A 65 -17.87 10.02 -13.13
C LEU A 65 -18.05 9.73 -11.63
N LEU A 66 -17.33 10.44 -10.76
CA LEU A 66 -17.49 10.31 -9.31
C LEU A 66 -18.85 10.82 -8.82
N ALA A 67 -19.38 11.90 -9.41
CA ALA A 67 -20.71 12.39 -9.12
C ALA A 67 -21.78 11.37 -9.57
N PHE A 68 -21.65 10.82 -10.78
CA PHE A 68 -22.53 9.78 -11.30
C PHE A 68 -22.56 8.54 -10.40
N ALA A 69 -21.39 8.04 -9.99
CA ALA A 69 -21.27 6.86 -9.13
C ALA A 69 -21.89 7.06 -7.73
N ARG A 70 -21.98 8.32 -7.25
CA ARG A 70 -22.64 8.64 -5.97
C ARG A 70 -24.16 8.79 -6.10
N THR A 71 -24.65 9.12 -7.29
CA THR A 71 -26.08 9.33 -7.58
C THR A 71 -26.76 8.10 -8.17
N SER A 72 -25.99 7.13 -8.65
CA SER A 72 -26.54 5.88 -9.19
C SER A 72 -26.85 4.94 -8.02
N PRO A 73 -28.10 4.48 -7.85
CA PRO A 73 -28.39 3.38 -6.94
C PRO A 73 -27.65 2.13 -7.43
N ASP A 74 -27.10 1.35 -6.50
CA ASP A 74 -26.38 0.12 -6.81
C ASP A 74 -27.22 -0.76 -7.76
N PRO A 75 -26.63 -1.31 -8.86
CA PRO A 75 -27.37 -2.16 -9.79
C PRO A 75 -27.79 -3.52 -9.19
N VAL A 76 -27.52 -3.77 -7.90
CA VAL A 76 -27.75 -5.05 -7.22
C VAL A 76 -29.22 -5.23 -6.79
N GLU A 77 -30.06 -4.20 -6.88
CA GLU A 77 -31.44 -4.26 -6.34
C GLU A 77 -32.54 -4.61 -7.37
N LYS A 78 -32.17 -4.95 -8.61
CA LYS A 78 -33.14 -5.31 -9.68
C LYS A 78 -33.28 -6.81 -9.98
N GLU A 79 -32.93 -7.67 -9.04
CA GLU A 79 -33.16 -9.11 -9.20
C GLU A 79 -33.54 -9.76 -7.86
N ARG A 80 -34.76 -9.47 -7.39
CA ARG A 80 -35.52 -10.25 -6.40
C ARG A 80 -37.00 -10.22 -6.72
#